data_AF-A0A4P6H9H7-F1
#
_entry.id   AF-A0A4P6H9H7-F1
#
_cell.length_a   1.000
_cell.length_b   1.000
_cell.length_c   1.000
_cell.angle_alpha   90.00
_cell.angle_beta   90.00
_cell.angle_gamma   90.00
#
_symmetry.space_group_name_H-M   'P 1'
#
loop_
_entity.id
_entity.type
_entity.pdbx_description
1 polymer ?
#
loop_
_entity_poly.entity_id
_entity_poly.type
_entity_poly.pdbx_seq_one_letter_code
_entity_poly.pdbx_strand_id
1 'polypeptide(L)' 'MAGQGVGRALVEEAKRRAERSGDVLLKVVAALEAEGFYRRCGFELVGETETLLGRALIMLQRLEHSVAK' A
#
# COMPACT_ATOMS: atom_id res chain seq x y z
N MET A 1 -12.35 -16.65 2.06
CA MET A 1 -10.92 -17.06 2.08
C MET A 1 -9.98 -15.89 2.46
N ALA A 2 -10.37 -15.04 3.42
CA ALA A 2 -9.44 -14.04 3.96
C ALA A 2 -8.46 -14.71 4.95
N GLY A 3 -7.27 -14.14 5.15
CA GLY A 3 -6.31 -14.62 6.16
C GLY A 3 -5.24 -15.60 5.67
N GLN A 4 -5.23 -16.00 4.40
CA GLN A 4 -4.20 -16.91 3.83
C GLN A 4 -2.92 -16.19 3.34
N GLY A 5 -2.75 -14.90 3.67
CA GLY A 5 -1.56 -14.12 3.28
C GLY A 5 -1.50 -13.65 1.83
N VAL A 6 -2.46 -14.03 0.97
CA VAL A 6 -2.49 -13.64 -0.46
C VAL A 6 -2.40 -12.12 -0.65
N GLY A 7 -3.19 -11.34 0.11
CA GLY A 7 -3.15 -9.89 0.01
C GLY A 7 -1.77 -9.31 0.32
N ARG A 8 -1.06 -9.86 1.32
CA ARG A 8 0.30 -9.43 1.65
C ARG A 8 1.27 -9.79 0.52
N ALA A 9 1.18 -11.00 -0.05
CA ALA A 9 2.02 -11.42 -1.17
C ALA A 9 1.85 -10.52 -2.40
N LEU A 10 0.61 -10.06 -2.68
CA LEU A 10 0.33 -9.12 -3.76
C LEU A 10 0.93 -7.74 -3.51
N VAL A 11 0.84 -7.21 -2.28
CA VAL A 11 1.46 -5.93 -1.92
C VAL A 11 2.98 -5.98 -2.06
N GLU A 12 3.62 -7.05 -1.58
CA GLU A 12 5.07 -7.22 -1.71
C GLU A 12 5.52 -7.32 -3.18
N GLU A 13 4.74 -7.97 -4.04
CA GLU A 13 5.05 -8.00 -5.47
C GLU A 13 4.84 -6.64 -6.14
N ALA A 14 3.80 -5.90 -5.77
CA ALA A 14 3.59 -4.54 -6.25
C ALA A 14 4.76 -3.62 -5.86
N LYS A 15 5.24 -3.74 -4.61
CA LYS A 15 6.43 -3.04 -4.11
C LYS A 15 7.66 -3.38 -4.95
N ARG A 16 7.98 -4.66 -5.13
CA ARG A 16 9.12 -5.09 -5.95
C ARG A 16 9.05 -4.59 -7.40
N ARG A 17 7.84 -4.52 -7.98
CA ARG A 17 7.66 -3.99 -9.34
C ARG A 17 7.95 -2.49 -9.39
N ALA A 18 7.37 -1.74 -8.46
CA ALA A 18 7.54 -0.30 -8.34
C ALA A 18 9.02 0.09 -8.08
N GLU A 19 9.72 -0.65 -7.21
CA GLU A 19 11.16 -0.43 -6.98
C GLU A 19 11.98 -0.66 -8.25
N ARG A 20 11.67 -1.70 -9.04
CA ARG A 20 12.35 -1.97 -10.33
C ARG A 20 12.05 -0.92 -11.40
N SER A 21 10.89 -0.28 -11.38
CA SER A 21 10.57 0.84 -12.28
C SER A 21 11.17 2.17 -11.82
N GLY A 22 11.80 2.23 -10.64
CA GLY A 22 12.33 3.47 -10.08
C GLY A 22 11.27 4.35 -9.42
N ASP A 23 10.10 3.80 -9.11
CA ASP A 23 9.07 4.51 -8.35
C ASP A 23 9.50 4.67 -6.88
N VAL A 24 9.21 5.84 -6.31
CA VAL A 24 9.64 6.19 -4.94
C VAL A 24 8.58 5.90 -3.88
N LEU A 25 7.34 5.61 -4.30
CA LEU A 25 6.22 5.37 -3.41
C LEU A 25 5.14 4.49 -4.04
N LEU A 26 4.37 3.81 -3.18
CA LEU A 26 3.06 3.27 -3.49
C LEU A 26 1.98 4.12 -2.84
N LYS A 27 0.85 4.28 -3.52
CA LYS A 27 -0.36 4.94 -3.01
C LYS A 27 -1.55 4.00 -3.09
N VAL A 28 -2.33 3.96 -2.02
CA VAL A 28 -3.62 3.27 -1.99
C VAL A 28 -4.73 4.21 -1.53
N VAL A 29 -5.93 3.99 -2.06
CA VAL A 29 -7.19 4.50 -1.52
C VAL A 29 -7.90 3.30 -0.91
N ALA A 30 -8.01 3.27 0.41
CA ALA A 30 -8.45 2.09 1.17
C ALA A 30 -9.74 2.37 1.94
N ALA A 31 -10.61 1.37 2.03
CA ALA A 31 -11.73 1.41 2.97
C ALA A 31 -11.21 1.50 4.41
N LEU A 32 -12.00 2.10 5.31
CA LEU A 32 -11.62 2.34 6.71
C LEU A 32 -11.24 1.05 7.44
N GLU A 33 -11.95 -0.05 7.18
CA GLU A 33 -11.72 -1.36 7.79
C GLU A 33 -10.40 -2.00 7.37
N ALA A 34 -9.82 -1.56 6.26
CA ALA A 34 -8.56 -2.08 5.71
C ALA A 34 -7.31 -1.35 6.24
N GLU A 35 -7.46 -0.28 7.05
CA GLU A 35 -6.32 0.51 7.56
C GLU A 35 -5.28 -0.39 8.24
N GLY A 36 -5.74 -1.26 9.14
CA GLY A 36 -4.85 -2.16 9.88
C GLY A 36 -4.07 -3.12 8.98
N PHE A 37 -4.66 -3.54 7.85
CA PHE A 37 -3.97 -4.38 6.88
C PHE A 37 -2.84 -3.61 6.18
N TYR A 38 -3.11 -2.41 5.69
CA TYR A 38 -2.11 -1.59 4.99
C TYR A 38 -1.02 -1.08 5.94
N ARG A 39 -1.35 -0.74 7.20
CA ARG A 39 -0.34 -0.43 8.23
C ARG A 39 0.64 -1.59 8.44
N ARG A 40 0.14 -2.83 8.52
CA ARG A 40 1.01 -4.02 8.62
C ARG A 40 1.88 -4.26 7.38
N CYS A 41 1.48 -3.72 6.24
CA CYS A 41 2.29 -3.75 5.03
C CYS A 41 3.28 -2.56 4.94
N GLY A 42 3.30 -1.66 5.93
CA GLY A 42 4.21 -0.51 5.98
C GLY A 42 3.68 0.76 5.32
N PHE A 43 2.36 0.85 5.09
CA PHE A 43 1.74 2.09 4.64
C PHE A 43 1.41 3.01 5.83
N GLU A 44 1.53 4.30 5.59
CA GLU A 44 1.18 5.38 6.51
C GLU A 44 -0.06 6.12 6.00
N LEU A 45 -0.95 6.49 6.92
CA LEU A 45 -2.11 7.32 6.62
C LEU A 45 -1.66 8.76 6.35
N VAL A 46 -2.06 9.33 5.21
CA VAL A 46 -1.71 10.71 4.84
C VAL A 46 -2.92 11.60 4.62
N GLY A 47 -4.13 11.05 4.64
CA GLY A 47 -5.35 11.82 4.49
C GLY A 47 -6.55 10.94 4.21
N GLU A 48 -7.65 11.59 3.88
CA GLU A 48 -8.94 10.95 3.62
C GLU A 48 -9.56 11.53 2.35
N THR A 49 -10.48 10.79 1.74
CA THR A 49 -11.17 11.20 0.53
C THR A 49 -12.56 10.59 0.45
N GLU A 50 -13.46 11.24 -0.31
CA GLU A 50 -14.77 10.69 -0.65
C GLU A 50 -14.67 9.91 -1.96
N THR A 51 -15.27 8.73 -2.00
CA THR A 51 -15.36 7.89 -3.20
C THR A 51 -16.82 7.57 -3.50
N LEU A 52 -17.11 6.93 -4.62
CA LEU A 52 -18.45 6.42 -4.92
C LEU A 52 -18.94 5.37 -3.92
N LEU A 53 -18.04 4.81 -3.11
CA LEU A 53 -18.31 3.82 -2.07
C LEU A 53 -18.32 4.44 -0.66
N GLY A 54 -18.28 5.77 -0.58
CA GLY A 54 -18.18 6.55 0.66
C GLY A 54 -16.75 6.92 1.02
N ARG A 55 -16.55 7.31 2.28
CA ARG A 55 -15.28 7.77 2.84
C ARG A 55 -14.20 6.68 2.77
N ALA A 56 -13.01 7.09 2.36
CA ALA A 56 -11.83 6.24 2.23
C ALA A 56 -10.58 6.95 2.76
N LEU A 57 -9.56 6.16 3.05
CA LEU A 57 -8.24 6.59 3.51
C LEU A 57 -7.28 6.66 2.34
N ILE A 58 -6.48 7.72 2.27
CA ILE A 58 -5.31 7.80 1.40
C ILE A 58 -4.10 7.36 2.21
N MET A 59 -3.45 6.28 1.81
CA MET A 59 -2.25 5.77 2.48
C MET A 59 -1.09 5.63 1.52
N LEU A 60 0.12 5.92 1.99
CA LEU A 60 1.35 5.86 1.21
C LEU A 60 2.37 4.94 1.85
N GLN A 61 3.16 4.24 1.04
CA GLN A 61 4.37 3.56 1.47
C GLN A 61 5.54 4.10 0.65
N ARG A 62 6.59 4.59 1.32
CA ARG A 62 7.84 4.93 0.65
C ARG A 62 8.59 3.67 0.28
N LEU A 63 9.20 3.68 -0.91
CA LEU A 63 10.00 2.58 -1.40
C LEU A 63 11.47 2.89 -1.18
N GLU A 64 12.22 1.89 -0.73
CA GLU A 64 13.66 2.02 -0.55
C GLU A 64 14.33 1.52 -1.82
N HIS A 65 14.99 2.41 -2.54
CA HIS A 65 15.87 1.98 -3.61
C HIS A 65 17.14 1.45 -2.95
N SER A 66 17.30 0.13 -2.93
CA SER A 66 18.62 -0.43 -2.68
C SER A 66 19.49 0.00 -3.86
N VAL A 67 20.36 0.99 -3.64
CA VAL A 67 21.39 1.35 -4.61
C VAL A 67 22.25 0.10 -4.76
N ALA A 68 22.09 -0.62 -5.87
CA ALA A 68 23.02 -1.67 -6.23
C ALA A 68 24.39 -1.00 -6.36
N LYS A 69 25.28 -1.33 -5.42
CA LYS A 69 26.66 -0.86 -5.40
C LYS A 69 27.50 -1.73 -6.32
#